data_AF-A0A387H015-F1
#
_entry.id   AF-A0A387H015-F1
#
_cell.length_a   1.000
_cell.length_b   1.000
_cell.length_c   1.000
_cell.angle_alpha   90.00
_cell.angle_beta   90.00
_cell.angle_gamma   90.00
#
_symmetry.space_group_name_H-M   'P 1'
#
loop_
_entity.id
_entity.type
_entity.pdbx_description
1 polymer ?
#
loop_
_entity_poly.entity_id
_entity_poly.type
_entity_poly.pdbx_seq_one_letter_code
_entity_poly.pdbx_strand_id
1 'polypeptide(L)'
;MDFLSIILSAIGWEKDRASKASDRKIEVYRLNAEVAAECMRTVSMLDTATPGILRRCQAMFPDQPEIFQSCSNGLAKMRSDAFQIQSMAENYKAQIEKGNSRADWDSVLMQFHEWRATVAQIYPRAEATVQRMESLLAQAEQSLDFTPQPPVSQRKRDRGWDAPPL
;
A
#
# COMPACT_ATOMS: atom_id res chain seq x y z
N MET A 1 25.99 -53.09 10.71
CA MET A 1 25.77 -51.69 10.28
C MET A 1 26.79 -50.84 11.02
N ASP A 2 27.63 -50.12 10.29
CA ASP A 2 28.73 -49.34 10.86
C ASP A 2 28.24 -48.02 11.48
N PHE A 3 28.72 -47.70 12.68
CA PHE A 3 28.38 -46.49 13.43
C PHE A 3 28.67 -45.20 12.63
N LEU A 4 29.72 -45.21 11.81
CA LEU A 4 30.07 -44.13 10.90
C LEU A 4 29.01 -43.89 9.80
N SER A 5 28.36 -44.94 9.32
CA SER A 5 27.28 -44.83 8.32
C SER A 5 26.03 -44.16 8.89
N ILE A 6 25.74 -44.36 10.18
CA ILE A 6 24.62 -43.72 10.88
C ILE A 6 24.88 -42.22 11.05
N ILE A 7 26.09 -41.84 11.45
CA ILE A 7 26.47 -40.42 11.62
C ILE A 7 26.46 -39.68 10.28
N LEU A 8 27.04 -40.26 9.23
CA LEU A 8 27.04 -39.66 7.88
C LEU A 8 25.61 -39.49 7.33
N SER A 9 24.74 -40.46 7.58
CA SER A 9 23.32 -40.36 7.20
C SER A 9 22.58 -39.28 7.99
N ALA A 10 22.87 -39.13 9.29
CA ALA A 10 22.28 -38.08 10.13
C ALA A 10 22.73 -36.67 9.70
N ILE A 11 24.03 -36.50 9.38
CA ILE A 11 24.58 -35.25 8.86
C ILE A 11 23.95 -34.89 7.50
N GLY A 12 23.80 -35.88 6.60
CA GLY A 12 23.11 -35.68 5.32
C GLY A 12 21.65 -35.25 5.50
N TRP A 13 20.93 -35.90 6.42
CA TRP A 13 19.53 -35.55 6.70
C TRP A 13 19.38 -34.15 7.32
N GLU A 14 20.30 -33.75 8.18
CA GLU A 14 20.32 -32.42 8.79
C GLU A 14 20.63 -31.34 7.75
N LYS A 15 21.57 -31.58 6.84
CA LYS A 15 21.88 -30.67 5.73
C LYS A 15 20.68 -30.46 4.80
N ASP A 16 20.03 -31.54 4.37
CA ASP A 16 18.86 -31.46 3.48
C ASP A 16 17.69 -30.71 4.13
N ARG A 17 17.49 -30.91 5.44
CA ARG A 17 16.46 -30.19 6.20
C ARG A 17 16.79 -28.71 6.37
N ALA A 18 18.05 -28.38 6.66
CA ALA A 18 18.50 -26.99 6.76
C ALA A 18 18.35 -26.25 5.43
N SER A 19 18.66 -26.91 4.31
CA SER A 19 18.45 -26.36 2.96
C SER A 19 16.97 -26.06 2.71
N LYS A 20 16.07 -27.01 2.99
CA LYS A 20 14.62 -26.80 2.82
C LYS A 20 14.09 -25.66 3.69
N ALA A 21 14.51 -25.58 4.95
CA ALA A 21 14.11 -24.49 5.84
C ALA A 21 14.60 -23.13 5.31
N SER A 22 15.81 -23.08 4.74
CA SER A 22 16.36 -21.88 4.08
C SER A 22 15.53 -21.46 2.87
N ASP A 23 15.18 -22.40 1.98
CA ASP A 23 14.37 -22.10 0.78
C ASP A 23 12.99 -21.56 1.16
N ARG A 24 12.35 -22.17 2.16
CA ARG A 24 11.04 -21.71 2.67
C ARG A 24 11.12 -20.32 3.30
N LYS A 25 12.15 -20.06 4.09
CA LYS A 25 12.38 -18.75 4.71
C LYS A 25 12.56 -17.67 3.64
N ILE A 26 13.31 -17.95 2.58
CA ILE A 26 13.48 -17.03 1.44
C ILE A 26 12.13 -16.76 0.76
N GLU A 27 11.32 -17.79 0.54
CA GLU A 27 10.01 -17.63 -0.07
C GLU A 27 9.06 -16.79 0.79
N VAL A 28 9.07 -17.00 2.12
CA VAL A 28 8.30 -16.17 3.06
C VAL A 28 8.75 -14.71 3.00
N TYR A 29 10.05 -14.44 2.94
CA TYR A 29 10.58 -13.08 2.72
C TYR A 29 10.08 -12.46 1.42
N ARG A 30 10.09 -13.24 0.33
CA ARG A 30 9.62 -12.81 -0.99
C ARG A 30 8.14 -12.41 -0.92
N LEU A 31 7.29 -13.27 -0.37
CA LEU A 31 5.85 -13.00 -0.20
C LEU A 31 5.59 -11.78 0.68
N ASN A 32 6.33 -11.65 1.79
CA ASN A 32 6.22 -10.48 2.66
C ASN A 32 6.59 -9.17 1.94
N ALA A 33 7.64 -9.19 1.12
CA ALA A 33 8.05 -8.06 0.32
C ALA A 33 7.01 -7.69 -0.74
N GLU A 34 6.39 -8.69 -1.39
CA GLU A 34 5.29 -8.44 -2.33
C GLU A 34 4.07 -7.81 -1.66
N VAL A 35 3.69 -8.28 -0.47
CA VAL A 35 2.61 -7.69 0.32
C VAL A 35 2.90 -6.22 0.62
N ALA A 36 4.10 -5.92 1.12
CA ALA A 36 4.51 -4.55 1.42
C ALA A 36 4.49 -3.66 0.17
N ALA A 37 4.99 -4.17 -0.97
CA ALA A 37 5.03 -3.45 -2.24
C ALA A 37 3.62 -3.14 -2.77
N GLU A 38 2.68 -4.09 -2.72
CA GLU A 38 1.30 -3.90 -3.16
C GLU A 38 0.58 -2.83 -2.32
N CYS A 39 0.76 -2.88 -1.00
CA CYS A 39 0.21 -1.88 -0.09
C CYS A 39 0.81 -0.49 -0.35
N MET A 40 2.13 -0.40 -0.51
CA MET A 40 2.82 0.86 -0.81
C MET A 40 2.37 1.45 -2.15
N ARG A 41 2.18 0.61 -3.18
CA ARG A 41 1.62 1.01 -4.47
C ARG A 41 0.21 1.58 -4.30
N THR A 42 -0.63 0.94 -3.49
CA THR A 42 -1.99 1.41 -3.21
C THR A 42 -1.98 2.76 -2.50
N VAL A 43 -1.16 2.93 -1.46
CA VAL A 43 -1.02 4.20 -0.74
C VAL A 43 -0.57 5.31 -1.69
N SER A 44 0.42 5.04 -2.54
CA SER A 44 0.93 6.03 -3.51
C SER A 44 -0.13 6.46 -4.53
N MET A 45 -0.95 5.52 -5.01
CA MET A 45 -2.08 5.82 -5.91
C MET A 45 -3.12 6.70 -5.20
N LEU A 46 -3.50 6.35 -3.96
CA LEU A 46 -4.46 7.13 -3.18
C LEU A 46 -3.94 8.53 -2.85
N ASP A 47 -2.66 8.67 -2.49
CA ASP A 47 -2.03 9.96 -2.21
C ASP A 47 -2.02 10.87 -3.45
N THR A 48 -1.92 10.28 -4.64
CA THR A 48 -1.95 11.02 -5.91
C THR A 48 -3.37 11.43 -6.33
N ALA A 49 -4.34 10.50 -6.22
CA ALA A 49 -5.70 10.73 -6.71
C ALA A 49 -6.57 11.58 -5.74
N THR A 50 -6.41 11.39 -4.43
CA THR A 50 -7.28 11.98 -3.40
C THR A 50 -7.38 13.51 -3.47
N PRO A 51 -6.28 14.28 -3.59
CA PRO A 51 -6.37 15.74 -3.61
C PRO A 51 -7.20 16.27 -4.78
N GLY A 52 -7.08 15.63 -5.95
CA GLY A 52 -7.84 16.01 -7.14
C GLY A 52 -9.34 15.75 -6.98
N ILE A 53 -9.70 14.58 -6.46
CA ILE A 53 -11.08 14.20 -6.17
C ILE A 53 -11.70 15.17 -5.16
N LEU A 54 -11.04 15.39 -4.03
CA LEU A 54 -11.57 16.25 -2.95
C LEU A 54 -11.76 17.70 -3.40
N ARG A 55 -10.82 18.25 -4.17
CA ARG A 55 -10.95 19.60 -4.74
C ARG A 55 -12.16 19.72 -5.66
N ARG A 56 -12.38 18.72 -6.53
CA ARG A 56 -13.54 18.70 -7.45
C ARG A 56 -14.86 18.54 -6.68
N CYS A 57 -14.91 17.67 -5.67
CA CYS A 57 -16.07 17.54 -4.79
C CYS A 57 -16.44 18.88 -4.14
N GLN A 58 -15.45 19.58 -3.58
CA GLN A 58 -15.68 20.87 -2.91
C GLN A 58 -16.14 21.97 -3.88
N ALA A 59 -15.60 21.97 -5.12
CA ALA A 59 -15.96 22.96 -6.12
C ALA A 59 -17.37 22.76 -6.71
N MET A 60 -17.80 21.51 -6.88
CA MET A 60 -19.12 21.20 -7.46
C MET A 60 -20.24 21.17 -6.43
N PHE A 61 -19.94 20.82 -5.18
CA PHE A 61 -20.93 20.66 -4.13
C PHE A 61 -20.61 21.54 -2.91
N PRO A 62 -20.48 22.87 -3.07
CA PRO A 62 -20.09 23.77 -1.96
C PRO A 62 -21.12 23.77 -0.83
N ASP A 63 -22.39 23.55 -1.14
CA ASP A 63 -23.50 23.55 -0.17
C ASP A 63 -23.76 22.17 0.45
N GLN A 64 -23.01 21.13 0.06
CA GLN A 64 -23.18 19.76 0.56
C GLN A 64 -21.86 19.25 1.17
N PRO A 65 -21.47 19.76 2.34
CA PRO A 65 -20.22 19.37 2.99
C PRO A 65 -20.18 17.88 3.36
N GLU A 66 -21.34 17.21 3.50
CA GLU A 66 -21.37 15.78 3.79
C GLU A 66 -20.75 14.93 2.67
N ILE A 67 -20.87 15.35 1.41
CA ILE A 67 -20.27 14.64 0.26
C ILE A 67 -18.75 14.68 0.38
N PHE A 68 -18.18 15.87 0.60
CA PHE A 68 -16.75 16.03 0.79
C PHE A 68 -16.25 15.17 1.95
N GLN A 69 -16.94 15.23 3.09
CA GLN A 69 -16.54 14.50 4.29
C GLN A 69 -16.61 12.98 4.07
N SER A 70 -17.66 12.50 3.40
CA SER A 70 -17.82 11.08 3.08
C SER A 70 -16.72 10.57 2.15
N CYS A 71 -16.43 11.30 1.07
CA CYS A 71 -15.34 10.98 0.15
C CYS A 71 -13.97 10.99 0.86
N SER A 72 -13.70 12.03 1.65
CA SER A 72 -12.47 12.17 2.43
C SER A 72 -12.28 11.01 3.40
N ASN A 73 -13.31 10.67 4.18
CA ASN A 73 -13.27 9.57 5.14
C ASN A 73 -13.08 8.21 4.44
N GLY A 74 -13.77 7.98 3.32
CA GLY A 74 -13.65 6.73 2.56
C GLY A 74 -12.25 6.51 1.99
N LEU A 75 -11.68 7.54 1.35
CA LEU A 75 -10.32 7.49 0.79
C LEU A 75 -9.26 7.39 1.90
N ALA A 76 -9.42 8.15 2.99
CA ALA A 76 -8.52 8.10 4.14
C ALA A 76 -8.54 6.73 4.82
N LYS A 77 -9.71 6.08 4.92
CA LYS A 77 -9.83 4.73 5.47
C LYS A 77 -9.09 3.71 4.61
N MET A 78 -9.30 3.71 3.29
CA MET A 78 -8.57 2.78 2.39
C MET A 78 -7.05 2.97 2.49
N ARG A 79 -6.60 4.23 2.58
CA ARG A 79 -5.19 4.55 2.79
C ARG A 79 -4.67 4.02 4.12
N SER A 80 -5.41 4.24 5.21
CA SER A 80 -5.06 3.74 6.54
C SER A 80 -4.98 2.22 6.56
N ASP A 81 -5.97 1.52 5.99
CA ASP A 81 -6.00 0.05 5.93
C ASP A 81 -4.79 -0.50 5.17
N ALA A 82 -4.45 0.09 4.01
CA ALA A 82 -3.27 -0.29 3.24
C ALA A 82 -1.96 -0.02 4.00
N PHE A 83 -1.85 1.13 4.67
CA PHE A 83 -0.67 1.48 5.46
C PHE A 83 -0.48 0.57 6.68
N GLN A 84 -1.57 0.20 7.37
CA GLN A 84 -1.51 -0.74 8.49
C GLN A 84 -0.97 -2.10 8.05
N ILE A 85 -1.44 -2.63 6.92
CA ILE A 85 -0.96 -3.91 6.38
C ILE A 85 0.52 -3.81 5.98
N GLN A 86 0.93 -2.71 5.36
CA GLN A 86 2.34 -2.45 5.06
C GLN A 86 3.18 -2.47 6.34
N SER A 87 2.74 -1.79 7.39
CA SER A 87 3.45 -1.77 8.68
C SER A 87 3.53 -3.15 9.31
N MET A 88 2.47 -3.97 9.21
CA MET A 88 2.51 -5.37 9.64
C MET A 88 3.57 -6.17 8.87
N ALA A 89 3.68 -5.99 7.55
CA ALA A 89 4.68 -6.67 6.72
C ALA A 89 6.10 -6.29 7.13
N GLU A 90 6.35 -5.01 7.42
CA GLU A 90 7.64 -4.55 7.95
C GLU A 90 7.97 -5.20 9.30
N ASN A 91 6.98 -5.30 10.20
CA ASN A 91 7.16 -5.93 11.51
C ASN A 91 7.44 -7.43 11.41
N TYR A 92 6.91 -8.13 10.40
CA TYR A 92 7.20 -9.55 10.19
C TYR A 92 8.64 -9.81 9.75
N LYS A 93 9.37 -8.86 9.15
CA LYS A 93 10.76 -9.06 8.71
C LYS A 93 11.66 -9.54 9.84
N ALA A 94 11.56 -8.89 11.01
CA ALA A 94 12.35 -9.27 12.19
C ALA A 94 11.96 -10.64 12.76
N GLN A 95 10.68 -11.04 12.62
CA GLN A 95 10.20 -12.35 13.05
C GLN A 95 10.69 -13.46 12.12
N ILE A 96 10.63 -13.24 10.81
CA ILE A 96 11.16 -14.17 9.80
C ILE A 96 12.68 -14.33 10.00
N GLU A 97 13.39 -13.25 10.28
CA GLU A 97 14.84 -13.25 10.49
C GLU A 97 15.26 -14.09 11.70
N LYS A 98 14.59 -13.89 12.83
CA LYS A 98 14.84 -14.60 14.09
C LYS A 98 14.32 -16.03 14.10
N GLY A 99 13.45 -16.39 13.15
CA GLY A 99 12.98 -17.75 12.95
C GLY A 99 14.16 -18.68 12.61
N ASN A 100 14.67 -19.38 13.61
CA ASN A 100 15.82 -20.29 13.52
C ASN A 100 15.53 -21.73 13.96
N SER A 101 14.38 -22.00 14.59
CA SER A 101 14.04 -23.33 15.09
C SER A 101 12.85 -23.88 14.34
N ARG A 102 12.95 -25.13 13.83
CA ARG A 102 11.94 -26.22 13.71
C ARG A 102 10.44 -25.91 13.48
N ALA A 103 10.05 -24.65 13.29
CA ALA A 103 8.72 -24.21 12.98
C ALA A 103 8.34 -24.84 11.66
N ASP A 104 7.10 -25.28 11.57
CA ASP A 104 6.52 -25.79 10.34
C ASP A 104 6.47 -24.65 9.32
N TRP A 105 7.60 -24.42 8.65
CA TRP A 105 7.76 -23.39 7.64
C TRP A 105 6.76 -23.57 6.51
N ASP A 106 6.22 -24.78 6.31
CA ASP A 106 5.13 -25.00 5.36
C ASP A 106 3.83 -24.33 5.84
N SER A 107 3.50 -24.40 7.15
CA SER A 107 2.36 -23.68 7.73
C SER A 107 2.54 -22.16 7.64
N VAL A 108 3.72 -21.65 7.99
CA VAL A 108 4.03 -20.21 7.87
C VAL A 108 3.93 -19.78 6.39
N LEU A 109 4.51 -20.55 5.48
CA LEU A 109 4.45 -20.28 4.05
C LEU A 109 3.01 -20.24 3.54
N MET A 110 2.16 -21.18 3.96
CA MET A 110 0.75 -21.22 3.60
C MET A 110 0.01 -19.96 4.09
N GLN A 111 0.25 -19.54 5.33
CA GLN A 111 -0.33 -18.29 5.86
C GLN A 111 0.10 -17.06 5.05
N PHE A 112 1.36 -16.98 4.64
CA PHE A 112 1.85 -15.88 3.80
C PHE A 112 1.27 -15.91 2.39
N HIS A 113 1.01 -17.08 1.81
CA HIS A 113 0.29 -17.19 0.54
C HIS A 113 -1.16 -16.70 0.65
N GLU A 114 -1.88 -17.12 1.69
CA GLU A 114 -3.25 -16.65 1.97
C GLU A 114 -3.29 -15.14 2.19
N TRP A 115 -2.33 -14.62 2.94
CA TRP A 115 -2.21 -13.19 3.17
C TRP A 115 -1.92 -12.43 1.88
N ARG A 116 -1.00 -12.92 1.05
CA ARG A 116 -0.71 -12.34 -0.27
C ARG A 116 -1.93 -12.34 -1.18
N ALA A 117 -2.68 -13.44 -1.21
CA ALA A 117 -3.91 -13.57 -2.00
C ALA A 117 -4.97 -12.54 -1.56
N THR A 118 -5.10 -12.33 -0.24
CA THR A 118 -6.01 -11.32 0.32
C THR A 118 -5.57 -9.90 -0.07
N VAL A 119 -4.28 -9.60 0.06
CA VAL A 119 -3.70 -8.29 -0.23
C VAL A 119 -3.73 -7.96 -1.72
N ALA A 120 -3.65 -8.95 -2.60
CA ALA A 120 -3.72 -8.75 -4.05
C ALA A 120 -5.02 -8.05 -4.51
N GLN A 121 -6.08 -8.09 -3.70
CA GLN A 121 -7.36 -7.42 -4.02
C GLN A 121 -7.43 -5.96 -3.57
N ILE A 122 -6.47 -5.49 -2.76
CA ILE A 122 -6.49 -4.13 -2.20
C ILE A 122 -6.31 -3.09 -3.30
N TYR A 123 -5.28 -3.24 -4.14
CA TYR A 123 -5.01 -2.29 -5.21
C TYR A 123 -6.17 -2.21 -6.23
N PRO A 124 -6.65 -3.32 -6.83
CA PRO A 124 -7.75 -3.27 -7.80
C PRO A 124 -9.03 -2.66 -7.22
N ARG A 125 -9.35 -2.94 -5.94
CA ARG A 125 -10.53 -2.38 -5.28
C ARG A 125 -10.41 -0.88 -5.05
N ALA A 126 -9.24 -0.41 -4.63
CA ALA A 126 -8.97 1.01 -4.44
C ALA A 126 -9.01 1.76 -5.78
N GLU A 127 -8.38 1.21 -6.82
CA GLU A 127 -8.38 1.75 -8.18
C GLU A 127 -9.80 1.84 -8.76
N ALA A 128 -10.60 0.77 -8.65
CA ALA A 128 -11.99 0.78 -9.12
C ALA A 128 -12.85 1.83 -8.38
N THR A 129 -12.57 2.07 -7.10
CA THR A 129 -13.27 3.09 -6.30
C THR A 129 -12.89 4.49 -6.75
N VAL A 130 -11.59 4.74 -6.97
CA VAL A 130 -11.08 6.01 -7.50
C VAL A 130 -11.66 6.29 -8.89
N GLN A 131 -11.61 5.34 -9.81
CA GLN A 131 -12.19 5.48 -11.15
C GLN A 131 -13.70 5.74 -11.11
N ARG A 132 -14.41 5.11 -10.18
CA ARG A 132 -15.85 5.36 -9.99
C ARG A 132 -16.09 6.79 -9.50
N MET A 133 -15.32 7.27 -8.52
CA MET A 133 -15.42 8.65 -8.06
C MET A 133 -15.10 9.63 -9.19
N GLU A 134 -14.02 9.41 -9.93
CA GLU A 134 -13.64 10.30 -11.03
C GLU A 134 -14.68 10.33 -12.16
N SER A 135 -15.26 9.19 -12.52
CA SER A 135 -16.31 9.12 -13.54
C SER A 135 -17.59 9.82 -13.11
N LEU A 136 -18.02 9.66 -11.85
CA LEU A 136 -19.16 10.40 -11.30
C LEU A 136 -18.90 11.91 -11.28
N LEU A 137 -17.69 12.33 -10.89
CA LEU A 137 -17.33 13.74 -10.90
C LEU A 137 -17.29 14.30 -12.34
N ALA A 138 -16.78 13.54 -13.31
CA ALA A 138 -16.74 13.96 -14.71
C ALA A 138 -18.16 14.10 -15.31
N GLN A 139 -19.07 13.20 -14.96
CA GLN A 139 -20.48 13.30 -15.36
C GLN A 139 -21.15 14.52 -14.73
N ALA A 140 -20.88 14.79 -13.45
CA ALA A 140 -21.38 15.98 -12.78
C ALA A 140 -20.87 17.28 -13.45
N GLU A 141 -19.58 17.35 -13.79
CA GLU A 141 -18.98 18.49 -14.49
C GLU A 141 -19.67 18.77 -15.84
N GLN A 142 -19.95 17.72 -16.61
CA GLN A 142 -20.66 17.83 -17.89
C GLN A 142 -22.11 18.30 -17.73
N SER A 143 -22.77 17.90 -16.64
CA SER A 143 -24.16 18.27 -16.37
C SER A 143 -24.34 19.72 -15.88
N LEU A 144 -23.29 20.31 -15.30
CA LEU A 144 -23.35 21.60 -14.61
C LEU A 144 -22.75 22.77 -15.43
N ASP A 145 -22.34 22.55 -16.68
CA ASP A 145 -21.55 23.52 -17.48
C ASP A 145 -20.38 24.10 -16.64
N PHE A 146 -19.75 23.23 -15.84
CA PHE A 146 -18.75 23.65 -14.88
C PHE A 146 -17.53 24.22 -15.61
N THR A 147 -17.36 25.54 -15.54
CA THR A 147 -16.15 26.22 -16.00
C THR A 147 -15.12 26.12 -14.87
N PRO A 148 -14.04 25.31 -15.01
CA PRO A 148 -13.04 25.22 -13.96
C PRO A 148 -12.44 26.61 -13.72
N GLN A 149 -12.67 27.16 -12.53
CA GLN A 149 -12.03 28.41 -12.15
C GLN A 149 -10.51 28.20 -12.23
N PRO A 150 -9.78 29.06 -12.96
CA PRO A 150 -8.34 28.96 -13.03
C PRO A 150 -7.78 29.00 -11.61
N PRO A 151 -6.68 28.27 -11.33
CA PRO A 151 -6.04 28.31 -10.02
C PRO A 151 -5.79 29.78 -9.71
N VAL A 152 -6.30 30.25 -8.56
CA VAL A 152 -6.06 31.61 -8.07
C VAL A 152 -4.54 31.75 -7.99
N SER A 153 -3.95 32.38 -9.01
CA SER A 153 -2.54 32.68 -9.05
C SER A 153 -2.26 33.41 -7.75
N GLN A 154 -1.39 32.83 -6.92
CA GLN A 154 -0.93 33.44 -5.69
C GLN A 154 -0.71 34.92 -5.97
N ARG A 155 -1.51 35.77 -5.32
CA ARG A 155 -1.38 37.22 -5.39
C ARG A 155 0.11 37.51 -5.31
N LYS A 156 0.63 38.14 -6.38
CA LYS A 156 1.93 38.82 -6.41
C LYS A 156 2.04 39.52 -5.06
N ARG A 157 2.79 38.93 -4.13
CA ARG A 157 3.10 39.60 -2.86
C ARG A 157 3.71 40.92 -3.28
N ASP A 158 3.09 42.00 -2.82
CA ASP A 158 3.57 43.36 -2.95
C ASP A 158 5.09 43.36 -2.77
N ARG A 159 5.80 43.60 -3.88
CA ARG A 159 7.21 43.95 -3.79
C ARG A 159 7.24 45.27 -3.03
N GLY A 160 7.72 45.17 -1.79
CA GLY A 160 7.91 46.29 -0.89
C GLY A 160 8.58 47.45 -1.61
N TRP A 161 8.06 48.63 -1.31
CA TRP A 161 8.44 49.94 -1.82
C TRP A 161 9.85 50.41 -1.42
N ASP A 162 10.78 49.49 -1.13
CA ASP A 162 12.13 49.81 -0.62
C ASP A 162 13.22 49.06 -1.41
N ALA A 163 13.46 49.46 -2.65
CA ALA A 163 14.71 49.16 -3.34
C ALA A 163 15.37 50.49 -3.78
N PRO A 164 16.57 50.84 -3.27
CA PRO A 164 17.26 52.08 -3.63
C PRO A 164 17.82 52.01 -5.05
N PRO A 165 17.90 53.14 -5.77
CA PRO A 165 18.40 53.17 -7.15
C PRO A 165 19.91 52.96 -7.21
N LEU A 166 20.37 52.16 -8.19
CA LEU A 166 21.74 52.18 -8.72
C LEU A 166 21.81 53.14 -9.91
#